data_AF-A0A160FBD6-F1
#
_entry.id   AF-A0A160FBD6-F1
#
_cell.length_a   1.000
_cell.length_b   1.000
_cell.length_c   1.000
_cell.angle_alpha   90.00
_cell.angle_beta   90.00
_cell.angle_gamma   90.00
#
_symmetry.space_group_name_H-M   'P 1'
#
loop_
_entity.id
_entity.type
_entity.pdbx_description
1 polymer ?
#
loop_
_entity_poly.entity_id
_entity_poly.type
_entity_poly.pdbx_seq_one_letter_code
_entity_poly.pdbx_strand_id
1 'polypeptide(L)'
;MVEALLNQILEKLVELQSEIDQMKTKLATKEDLAAVATKGDLISIQQAILETNRIVKNIELNQERHERILDVLSKRSIEHEARYQRLTASAVKEN
;
A
#
# COMPACT_ATOMS: atom_id res chain seq x y z
N MET A 1 24.45 64.31 17.24
CA MET A 1 24.83 62.96 17.70
C MET A 1 23.63 62.15 18.19
N VAL A 2 22.82 62.67 19.13
CA VAL A 2 21.58 61.99 19.59
C VAL A 2 20.57 61.79 18.45
N GLU A 3 20.35 62.81 17.64
CA GLU A 3 19.40 62.74 16.51
C GLU A 3 19.83 61.75 15.42
N ALA A 4 21.14 61.66 15.14
CA ALA A 4 21.69 60.67 14.20
C ALA A 4 21.51 59.24 14.73
N LEU A 5 21.74 59.01 16.03
CA LEU A 5 21.48 57.73 16.67
C LEU A 5 19.99 57.37 16.64
N LEU A 6 19.11 58.35 16.86
CA LEU A 6 17.67 58.15 16.78
C LEU A 6 17.24 57.71 15.38
N ASN A 7 17.74 58.38 14.33
CA ASN A 7 17.44 58.02 12.95
C ASN A 7 17.94 56.61 12.60
N GLN A 8 19.14 56.25 13.05
CA GLN A 8 19.67 54.90 12.87
C GLN A 8 18.82 53.81 13.55
N ILE A 9 18.29 54.11 14.74
CA ILE A 9 17.39 53.20 15.45
C ILE A 9 16.07 53.06 14.69
N LEU A 10 15.53 54.16 14.17
CA LEU A 10 14.28 54.14 13.40
C LEU A 10 14.42 53.33 12.10
N GLU A 11 15.52 53.50 11.36
CA GLU A 11 15.80 52.69 10.17
C GLU A 11 15.86 51.19 10.51
N LYS A 12 16.58 50.82 11.57
CA LYS A 12 16.65 49.42 12.01
C LYS A 12 15.31 48.85 12.44
N LEU A 13 14.43 49.65 13.05
CA LEU A 13 13.08 49.22 13.40
C LEU A 13 12.22 48.96 12.16
N VAL A 14 12.37 49.77 11.11
CA VAL A 14 11.68 49.57 9.83
C VAL A 14 12.18 48.30 9.13
N GLU A 15 13.50 48.07 9.11
CA GLU A 15 14.08 46.84 8.58
C GLU A 15 13.55 45.60 9.31
N LEU A 16 13.57 45.61 10.65
CA LEU A 16 13.05 44.51 11.46
C LEU A 16 11.57 44.25 11.22
N GLN A 17 10.76 45.30 11.07
CA GLN A 17 9.33 45.16 10.75
C GLN A 17 9.14 44.47 9.40
N SER A 18 9.89 44.88 8.38
CA SER A 18 9.86 44.26 7.05
C SER A 18 10.29 42.79 7.10
N GLU A 19 11.35 42.45 7.83
CA GLU A 19 11.80 41.05 7.98
C GLU A 19 10.75 40.17 8.68
N ILE A 20 10.10 40.68 9.74
CA ILE A 20 9.02 39.97 10.44
C ILE A 20 7.84 39.71 9.51
N ASP A 21 7.45 40.68 8.70
CA ASP A 21 6.33 40.52 7.78
C ASP A 21 6.66 39.52 6.67
N GLN A 22 7.88 39.55 6.13
CA GLN A 22 8.35 38.52 5.21
C GLN A 22 8.36 37.13 5.86
N MET A 23 8.77 37.01 7.12
CA MET A 23 8.79 35.74 7.85
C MET A 23 7.38 35.17 8.00
N LYS A 24 6.40 35.99 8.37
CA LYS A 24 4.99 35.58 8.47
C LYS A 24 4.44 35.04 7.16
N THR A 25 4.84 35.61 6.02
CA THR A 25 4.39 35.11 4.69
C THR A 25 5.04 33.80 4.26
N LYS A 26 6.23 33.47 4.79
CA LYS A 26 6.99 32.26 4.42
C LYS A 26 6.77 31.08 5.37
N LEU A 27 6.29 31.34 6.59
CA LEU A 27 6.01 30.29 7.55
C LEU A 27 4.69 29.59 7.22
N ALA A 28 4.72 28.26 7.17
CA ALA A 28 3.51 27.47 7.11
C ALA A 28 2.70 27.66 8.39
N THR A 29 1.40 27.92 8.21
CA THR A 29 0.42 28.07 9.27
C THR A 29 -0.01 26.70 9.82
N LYS A 30 -0.77 26.71 10.92
CA LYS A 30 -1.37 25.48 11.45
C LYS A 30 -2.40 24.91 10.48
N GLU A 31 -3.13 25.75 9.74
CA GLU A 31 -4.01 25.31 8.66
C GLU A 31 -3.24 24.62 7.53
N ASP A 32 -2.08 25.14 7.11
CA ASP A 32 -1.27 24.54 6.04
C ASP A 32 -0.79 23.12 6.38
N LEU A 33 -0.53 22.87 7.67
CA LEU A 33 -0.09 21.57 8.16
C LEU A 33 -1.25 20.60 8.44
N ALA A 34 -2.50 21.07 8.48
CA ALA A 34 -3.65 20.22 8.79
C ALA A 34 -3.91 19.15 7.72
N ALA A 35 -3.49 19.40 6.47
CA ALA A 35 -3.59 18.45 5.37
C ALA A 35 -2.39 17.50 5.25
N VAL A 36 -1.34 17.67 6.07
CA VAL A 36 -0.16 16.80 6.04
C VAL A 36 -0.46 15.53 6.82
N ALA A 37 -0.23 14.38 6.18
CA ALA A 37 -0.38 13.07 6.81
C ALA A 37 0.38 13.04 8.14
N THR A 38 -0.34 12.71 9.20
CA THR A 38 0.18 12.63 10.55
C THR A 38 0.90 11.30 10.75
N LYS A 39 1.66 11.20 11.85
CA LYS A 39 2.23 9.92 12.28
C LYS A 39 1.16 8.85 12.51
N GLY A 40 -0.06 9.24 12.88
CA GLY A 40 -1.20 8.33 13.04
C GLY A 40 -1.61 7.69 11.73
N ASP A 41 -1.72 8.48 10.67
CA ASP A 41 -2.07 8.00 9.32
C ASP A 41 -1.04 6.97 8.81
N LEU A 42 0.25 7.22 9.07
CA LEU A 42 1.31 6.28 8.71
C LEU A 42 1.20 4.95 9.46
N ILE A 43 0.80 4.96 10.74
CA ILE A 43 0.58 3.74 11.52
C ILE A 43 -0.60 2.95 10.96
N SER A 44 -1.72 3.62 10.64
CA SER A 44 -2.90 2.98 10.04
C SER A 44 -2.57 2.35 8.68
N ILE A 45 -1.82 3.07 7.83
CA ILE A 45 -1.35 2.53 6.55
C ILE A 45 -0.45 1.31 6.77
N GLN A 46 0.49 1.38 7.71
CA GLN A 46 1.39 0.26 8.02
C GLN A 46 0.61 -0.98 8.48
N GLN A 47 -0.40 -0.80 9.33
CA GLN A 47 -1.27 -1.90 9.78
C GLN A 47 -2.03 -2.54 8.61
N ALA A 48 -2.64 -1.72 7.75
CA ALA A 48 -3.36 -2.21 6.57
C ALA A 48 -2.44 -3.00 5.62
N ILE A 49 -1.19 -2.57 5.44
CA ILE A 49 -0.18 -3.29 4.65
C ILE A 49 0.15 -4.65 5.28
N LEU A 50 0.35 -4.71 6.60
CA LEU A 50 0.65 -5.96 7.29
C LEU A 50 -0.51 -6.96 7.20
N GLU A 51 -1.75 -6.49 7.35
CA GLU A 51 -2.95 -7.31 7.19
C GLU A 51 -3.09 -7.82 5.75
N THR A 52 -2.90 -6.94 4.76
CA THR A 52 -2.94 -7.31 3.34
C THR A 52 -1.90 -8.37 3.01
N ASN A 53 -0.65 -8.21 3.49
CA ASN A 53 0.41 -9.19 3.28
C ASN A 53 0.06 -10.57 3.87
N ARG A 54 -0.59 -10.59 5.05
CA ARG A 54 -1.04 -11.84 5.67
C ARG A 54 -2.12 -12.51 4.82
N ILE A 55 -3.08 -11.74 4.29
CA ILE A 55 -4.14 -12.25 3.42
C ILE A 55 -3.54 -12.82 2.13
N VAL A 56 -2.65 -12.08 1.47
CA VAL A 56 -1.98 -12.52 0.23
C VAL A 56 -1.26 -13.84 0.44
N LYS A 57 -0.50 -13.98 1.54
CA LYS A 57 0.21 -15.22 1.85
C LYS A 57 -0.71 -16.42 2.02
N ASN A 58 -1.89 -16.22 2.61
CA ASN A 58 -2.89 -17.29 2.74
C ASN A 58 -3.50 -17.68 1.39
N ILE A 59 -3.68 -16.71 0.48
CA ILE A 59 -4.18 -16.96 -0.88
C ILE A 59 -3.16 -17.80 -1.65
N GLU A 60 -1.88 -17.43 -1.61
CA GLU A 60 -0.79 -18.18 -2.25
C GLU A 60 -0.76 -19.65 -1.81
N LEU A 61 -0.79 -19.90 -0.49
CA LEU A 61 -0.83 -21.27 0.04
C LEU A 61 -2.07 -22.07 -0.40
N ASN A 62 -3.22 -21.41 -0.50
CA ASN A 62 -4.44 -22.06 -0.99
C ASN A 62 -4.37 -22.34 -2.49
N GLN A 63 -3.76 -21.46 -3.29
CA GLN A 63 -3.56 -21.67 -4.72
C GLN A 63 -2.66 -22.89 -4.96
N GLU A 64 -1.52 -23.00 -4.26
CA GLU A 64 -0.65 -24.19 -4.34
C GLU A 64 -1.37 -25.49 -3.94
N ARG A 65 -2.28 -25.42 -2.97
CA ARG A 65 -3.11 -26.58 -2.60
C ARG A 65 -4.09 -26.92 -3.71
N HIS A 66 -4.74 -25.93 -4.32
CA HIS A 66 -5.70 -26.14 -5.41
C HIS A 66 -5.02 -26.72 -6.66
N GLU A 67 -3.82 -26.25 -7.02
CA GLU A 67 -3.04 -26.81 -8.13
C GLU A 67 -2.76 -28.30 -7.93
N ARG A 68 -2.35 -28.70 -6.72
CA ARG A 68 -2.13 -30.11 -6.39
C ARG A 68 -3.41 -30.95 -6.48
N ILE A 69 -4.53 -30.41 -6.02
CA ILE A 69 -5.83 -31.09 -6.12
C ILE A 69 -6.21 -31.29 -7.59
N LEU A 70 -6.04 -30.26 -8.43
CA LEU A 70 -6.33 -30.33 -9.86
C LEU A 70 -5.48 -31.39 -10.57
N ASP A 71 -4.18 -31.49 -10.26
CA ASP A 71 -3.31 -32.52 -10.83
C ASP A 71 -3.79 -33.94 -10.48
N VAL A 72 -4.17 -34.18 -9.23
CA VAL A 72 -4.69 -35.49 -8.78
C VAL A 72 -6.03 -35.82 -9.44
N LEU A 73 -6.95 -34.85 -9.53
CA LEU A 73 -8.24 -35.05 -10.17
C LEU A 73 -8.10 -35.32 -11.67
N SER A 74 -7.20 -34.60 -12.34
CA SER A 74 -6.89 -34.79 -13.76
C SER A 74 -6.38 -36.22 -14.02
N LYS A 75 -5.39 -36.68 -13.25
CA LYS A 75 -4.88 -38.06 -13.34
C LYS A 75 -5.97 -39.10 -13.13
N ARG A 76 -6.76 -38.96 -12.07
CA ARG A 76 -7.87 -39.89 -11.78
C ARG A 76 -8.93 -39.90 -12.88
N SER A 77 -9.26 -38.75 -13.46
CA SER A 77 -10.23 -38.66 -14.56
C SER A 77 -9.74 -39.41 -15.80
N ILE A 78 -8.47 -39.23 -16.17
CA ILE A 78 -7.86 -39.95 -17.31
C ILE A 78 -7.85 -41.46 -17.05
N GLU A 79 -7.47 -41.88 -15.85
CA GLU A 79 -7.48 -43.29 -15.46
C GLU A 79 -8.90 -43.90 -15.51
N HIS A 80 -9.91 -43.18 -15.04
CA HIS A 80 -11.30 -43.63 -15.08
C HIS A 80 -11.80 -43.75 -16.51
N GLU A 81 -11.54 -42.77 -17.36
CA GLU A 81 -11.91 -42.79 -18.78
C GLU A 81 -11.27 -43.99 -19.49
N ALA A 82 -9.97 -44.21 -19.28
CA ALA A 82 -9.26 -45.36 -19.83
C ALA A 82 -9.82 -46.70 -19.34
N ARG A 83 -10.22 -46.81 -18.05
CA ARG A 83 -10.86 -48.02 -17.51
C ARG A 83 -12.22 -48.26 -18.15
N TYR A 84 -13.02 -47.21 -18.33
CA TYR A 84 -14.34 -47.32 -18.95
C TYR A 84 -14.23 -47.77 -20.41
N GLN A 85 -13.28 -47.21 -21.18
CA GLN A 85 -13.01 -47.63 -22.56
C GLN A 85 -12.55 -49.09 -22.66
N ARG A 86 -11.74 -49.59 -21.71
CA ARG A 86 -11.33 -51.00 -21.70
C ARG A 86 -12.49 -51.95 -21.43
N LEU A 87 -13.35 -51.63 -20.45
CA LEU A 87 -14.51 -52.44 -20.08
C LEU A 87 -15.54 -52.53 -21.21
N THR A 88 -15.78 -51.41 -21.89
CA THR A 88 -16.67 -51.38 -23.06
C THR A 88 -16.09 -52.17 -24.23
N ALA A 89 -14.79 -52.05 -24.50
CA ALA A 89 -14.12 -52.82 -25.54
C ALA A 89 -14.11 -54.33 -25.28
N SER A 90 -13.99 -54.78 -24.03
CA SER A 90 -14.11 -56.21 -23.69
C SER A 90 -15.54 -56.72 -23.86
N ALA A 91 -16.55 -55.95 -23.43
CA ALA A 91 -17.95 -56.34 -23.56
C ALA A 91 -18.41 -56.47 -25.03
N VAL A 92 -17.85 -55.68 -25.95
CA VAL A 92 -18.11 -55.79 -27.40
C VAL A 92 -17.44 -57.02 -28.03
N LYS A 93 -16.34 -57.53 -27.46
CA LYS A 93 -15.64 -58.72 -27.99
C LYS A 93 -16.27 -60.05 -27.54
N GLU A 94 -17.09 -60.05 -26.50
CA GLU A 94 -17.74 -61.24 -25.94
C GLU A 94 -19.15 -61.51 -26.53
N ASN A 95 -19.67 -60.62 -27.38
CA ASN A 95 -20.88 -60.81 -28.20
C ASN A 95 -20.54 -60.98 -29.67
#